data_AF-A0AAD4S6Z1-F1
#
_entry.id   AF-A0AAD4S6Z1-F1
#
_cell.length_a   1.000
_cell.length_b   1.000
_cell.length_c   1.000
_cell.angle_alpha   90.00
_cell.angle_beta   90.00
_cell.angle_gamma   90.00
#
_symmetry.space_group_name_H-M   'P 1'
#
loop_
_entity.id
_entity.type
_entity.pdbx_description
1 polymer ?
#
loop_
_entity_poly.entity_id
_entity_poly.type
_entity_poly.pdbx_seq_one_letter_code
_entity_poly.pdbx_strand_id
1 'polypeptide(L)'
;MDKVEGSASYSDRLPPSKLITILCIDGGGVRGIIPSTILEFLEAQLQKLDGPEARLCDYFNIISGTSTGGLVTAMLTAPNEHNRPLFAAKEIPQFYLDHSSKIFPQTNRGILDNAKKWIHDMVGGPKYDGEYFHGLLRELLGQTRLHQTLTSVAIPAYDVKLRHTCIFTTQKAKTTSLEDPLLSDVCIGTSAAPTYLPPHRFQVKSKIGEREEVREFNLIDGGVAANCPLTIPYGLIPGVCKGNPTFFNQGNGKVLILSLGTGSSTRAEAEKQEITADIAAKWGVVDWLRYTNGLSDLFSPAESDISYYDNASILALSQLWLGDNKIEFLRIQHNFTNSESGTLSSMDIATKENLESLVRVGEELLKKPVTQVNVETGHLEPVVHNDQENLLHQETNQEALIRFAKLLSSERKDRIRRKNSGMAAGFTSTGL
;
A
#
# COMPACT_ATOMS: atom_id res chain seq x y z
N MET A 1 10.46 14.51 -30.64
CA MET A 1 9.27 14.46 -29.76
C MET A 1 8.47 13.26 -30.24
N ASP A 2 8.87 12.07 -29.80
CA ASP A 2 8.08 10.88 -30.06
C ASP A 2 7.04 10.80 -28.95
N LYS A 3 5.80 11.17 -29.30
CA LYS A 3 4.66 10.84 -28.47
C LYS A 3 4.64 9.32 -28.36
N VAL A 4 4.98 8.80 -27.19
CA VAL A 4 4.60 7.44 -26.80
C VAL A 4 3.11 7.33 -27.08
N GLU A 5 2.72 6.50 -28.06
CA GLU A 5 1.32 6.24 -28.35
C GLU A 5 0.67 5.72 -27.07
N GLY A 6 -0.22 6.55 -26.53
CA GLY A 6 -0.69 6.42 -25.16
C GLY A 6 -1.58 5.20 -24.99
N SER A 7 -1.10 4.20 -24.26
CA SER A 7 -1.98 3.34 -23.49
C SER A 7 -2.62 4.20 -22.39
N ALA A 8 -3.74 4.85 -22.71
CA ALA A 8 -4.53 5.59 -21.73
C ALA A 8 -4.84 4.67 -20.55
N SER A 9 -4.38 5.03 -19.34
CA SER A 9 -4.73 4.31 -18.12
C SER A 9 -6.25 4.34 -17.96
N TYR A 10 -6.84 3.39 -17.23
CA TYR A 10 -8.30 3.36 -17.07
C TYR A 10 -8.85 4.66 -16.45
N SER A 11 -8.06 5.36 -15.64
CA SER A 11 -8.36 6.72 -15.14
C SER A 11 -8.51 7.76 -16.25
N ASP A 12 -7.77 7.62 -17.35
CA ASP A 12 -7.85 8.49 -18.54
C ASP A 12 -9.08 8.14 -19.41
N ARG A 13 -9.76 7.01 -19.14
CA ARG A 13 -10.92 6.53 -19.91
C ARG A 13 -12.28 7.00 -19.37
N LEU A 14 -12.34 7.59 -18.18
CA LEU A 14 -13.57 8.09 -17.56
C LEU A 14 -13.51 9.61 -17.40
N PRO A 15 -14.64 10.33 -17.56
CA PRO A 15 -14.67 11.78 -17.47
C PRO A 15 -14.23 12.27 -16.08
N PRO A 16 -13.77 13.53 -15.97
CA PRO A 16 -13.35 14.14 -14.72
C PRO A 16 -14.35 13.92 -13.59
N SER A 17 -13.86 13.45 -12.46
CA SER A 17 -14.70 13.09 -11.32
C SER A 17 -14.88 14.22 -10.33
N LYS A 18 -16.00 14.20 -9.62
CA LYS A 18 -16.23 15.00 -8.41
C LYS A 18 -15.82 14.25 -7.14
N LEU A 19 -15.44 12.97 -7.22
CA LEU A 19 -14.99 12.12 -6.13
C LEU A 19 -13.64 11.48 -6.46
N ILE A 20 -12.60 11.80 -5.69
CA ILE A 20 -11.30 11.13 -5.80
C ILE A 20 -11.24 9.97 -4.82
N THR A 21 -10.88 8.79 -5.34
CA THR A 21 -10.83 7.55 -4.57
C THR A 21 -9.39 7.09 -4.40
N ILE A 22 -8.96 6.90 -3.17
CA ILE A 22 -7.60 6.51 -2.78
C ILE A 22 -7.64 5.19 -2.01
N LEU A 23 -6.82 4.23 -2.43
CA LEU A 23 -6.49 3.03 -1.67
C LEU A 23 -5.03 3.12 -1.24
N CYS A 24 -4.76 2.96 0.06
CA CYS A 24 -3.44 2.96 0.65
C CYS A 24 -3.21 1.65 1.42
N ILE A 25 -2.09 0.97 1.16
CA ILE A 25 -1.78 -0.34 1.74
C ILE A 25 -0.40 -0.29 2.38
N ASP A 26 -0.33 -0.60 3.67
CA ASP A 26 0.91 -0.54 4.42
C ASP A 26 1.88 -1.68 4.08
N GLY A 27 3.16 -1.47 4.41
CA GLY A 27 4.17 -2.53 4.43
C GLY A 27 4.04 -3.45 5.65
N GLY A 28 4.75 -4.59 5.62
CA GLY A 28 4.71 -5.57 6.73
C GLY A 28 4.98 -7.02 6.36
N GLY A 29 5.71 -7.29 5.26
CA GLY A 29 6.09 -8.65 4.86
C GLY A 29 4.89 -9.60 4.68
N VAL A 30 4.95 -10.80 5.26
CA VAL A 30 3.88 -11.81 5.15
C VAL A 30 2.55 -11.36 5.74
N ARG A 31 2.55 -10.35 6.62
CA ARG A 31 1.32 -9.76 7.17
C ARG A 31 0.50 -9.00 6.13
N GLY A 32 1.03 -8.80 4.91
CA GLY A 32 0.27 -8.36 3.75
C GLY A 32 -0.95 -9.23 3.42
N ILE A 33 -1.03 -10.45 3.97
CA ILE A 33 -2.24 -11.29 3.97
C ILE A 33 -3.43 -10.56 4.59
N ILE A 34 -3.25 -9.86 5.72
CA ILE A 34 -4.33 -9.18 6.45
C ILE A 34 -5.07 -8.18 5.55
N PRO A 35 -4.42 -7.15 4.97
CA PRO A 35 -5.11 -6.23 4.07
C PRO A 35 -5.59 -6.92 2.79
N SER A 36 -4.93 -7.99 2.33
CA SER A 36 -5.38 -8.75 1.15
C SER A 36 -6.72 -9.45 1.39
N THR A 37 -6.96 -10.03 2.57
CA THR A 37 -8.25 -10.60 2.97
C THR A 37 -9.36 -9.54 3.02
N ILE A 38 -9.03 -8.32 3.47
CA ILE A 38 -9.97 -7.20 3.47
C ILE A 38 -10.31 -6.76 2.03
N LEU A 39 -9.32 -6.71 1.16
CA LEU A 39 -9.48 -6.35 -0.25
C LEU A 39 -10.28 -7.40 -1.03
N GLU A 40 -10.09 -8.69 -0.73
CA GLU A 40 -10.92 -9.78 -1.24
C GLU A 40 -12.40 -9.54 -0.93
N PHE A 41 -12.72 -9.23 0.33
CA PHE A 41 -14.09 -8.93 0.73
C PHE A 41 -14.65 -7.72 -0.03
N LEU A 42 -13.90 -6.62 -0.10
CA LEU A 42 -14.34 -5.40 -0.80
C LEU A 42 -14.59 -5.67 -2.30
N GLU A 43 -13.67 -6.34 -2.98
CA GLU A 43 -13.83 -6.66 -4.39
C GLU A 43 -15.03 -7.59 -4.64
N ALA A 44 -15.28 -8.55 -3.75
CA ALA A 44 -16.48 -9.39 -3.82
C ALA A 44 -17.78 -8.58 -3.66
N GLN A 45 -17.81 -7.55 -2.79
CA GLN A 45 -18.98 -6.67 -2.69
C GLN A 45 -19.18 -5.84 -3.96
N LEU A 46 -18.10 -5.34 -4.57
CA LEU A 46 -18.17 -4.62 -5.84
C LEU A 46 -18.66 -5.54 -6.98
N GLN A 47 -18.20 -6.79 -7.01
CA GLN A 47 -18.65 -7.79 -7.98
C GLN A 47 -20.13 -8.13 -7.85
N LYS A 48 -20.69 -8.14 -6.62
CA LYS A 48 -22.13 -8.27 -6.39
C LYS A 48 -22.93 -7.08 -6.95
N LEU A 49 -22.36 -5.87 -6.91
CA LEU A 49 -23.03 -4.65 -7.34
C LEU A 49 -22.94 -4.39 -8.85
N ASP A 50 -21.81 -4.76 -9.47
CA ASP A 50 -21.43 -4.34 -10.82
C ASP A 50 -21.02 -5.49 -11.75
N GLY A 51 -21.03 -6.73 -11.27
CA GLY A 51 -20.74 -7.94 -12.05
C GLY A 51 -19.35 -8.56 -11.79
N PRO A 52 -19.13 -9.82 -12.20
CA PRO A 52 -17.95 -10.63 -11.83
C PRO A 52 -16.61 -10.08 -12.37
N GLU A 53 -16.67 -9.25 -13.42
CA GLU A 53 -15.49 -8.63 -14.02
C GLU A 53 -15.01 -7.38 -13.27
N ALA A 54 -15.74 -6.91 -12.27
CA ALA A 54 -15.34 -5.77 -11.45
C ALA A 54 -14.01 -6.06 -10.74
N ARG A 55 -13.08 -5.10 -10.82
CA ARG A 55 -11.78 -5.14 -10.15
C ARG A 55 -11.50 -3.83 -9.43
N LEU A 56 -10.73 -3.87 -8.35
CA LEU A 56 -10.43 -2.69 -7.52
C LEU A 56 -9.87 -1.50 -8.32
N CYS A 57 -9.00 -1.75 -9.32
CA CYS A 57 -8.45 -0.70 -10.18
C CYS A 57 -9.49 0.05 -11.01
N ASP A 58 -10.71 -0.49 -11.17
CA ASP A 58 -11.80 0.19 -11.86
C ASP A 58 -12.45 1.31 -11.02
N TYR A 59 -12.23 1.27 -9.71
CA TYR A 59 -12.91 2.12 -8.72
C TYR A 59 -11.97 3.11 -8.05
N PHE A 60 -10.70 2.73 -7.84
CA PHE A 60 -9.70 3.58 -7.20
C PHE A 60 -8.90 4.40 -8.23
N ASN A 61 -8.85 5.72 -8.03
CA ASN A 61 -8.07 6.62 -8.88
C ASN A 61 -6.59 6.58 -8.57
N ILE A 62 -6.26 6.33 -7.30
CA ILE A 62 -4.89 6.16 -6.84
C ILE A 62 -4.83 4.92 -5.96
N ILE A 63 -3.89 4.03 -6.26
CA ILE A 63 -3.55 2.89 -5.39
C ILE A 63 -2.09 3.06 -4.97
N SER A 64 -1.85 3.16 -3.67
CA SER A 64 -0.54 3.36 -3.10
C SER A 64 -0.20 2.23 -2.16
N GLY A 65 1.06 1.83 -2.13
CA GLY A 65 1.50 0.91 -1.10
C GLY A 65 3.01 0.80 -0.99
N THR A 66 3.44 0.39 0.19
CA THR A 66 4.85 0.28 0.57
C THR A 66 5.20 -1.17 0.83
N SER A 67 6.38 -1.62 0.42
CA SER A 67 6.83 -2.99 0.64
C SER A 67 5.80 -4.00 0.12
N THR A 68 5.34 -4.92 0.96
CA THR A 68 4.24 -5.85 0.67
C THR A 68 3.00 -5.15 0.09
N GLY A 69 2.63 -3.96 0.59
CA GLY A 69 1.54 -3.15 0.03
C GLY A 69 1.84 -2.62 -1.38
N GLY A 70 3.10 -2.37 -1.70
CA GLY A 70 3.57 -2.06 -3.06
C GLY A 70 3.46 -3.26 -4.01
N LEU A 71 3.72 -4.48 -3.51
CA LEU A 71 3.47 -5.72 -4.25
C LEU A 71 1.99 -5.92 -4.56
N VAL A 72 1.12 -5.77 -3.55
CA VAL A 72 -0.34 -5.83 -3.71
C VAL A 72 -0.82 -4.75 -4.69
N THR A 73 -0.26 -3.54 -4.61
CA THR A 73 -0.54 -2.45 -5.56
C THR A 73 -0.19 -2.87 -6.99
N ALA A 74 0.98 -3.48 -7.22
CA ALA A 74 1.35 -3.97 -8.55
C ALA A 74 0.44 -5.12 -9.04
N MET A 75 0.11 -6.08 -8.18
CA MET A 75 -0.81 -7.19 -8.52
C MET A 75 -2.18 -6.69 -8.97
N LEU A 76 -2.71 -5.65 -8.31
CA LEU A 76 -4.01 -5.05 -8.60
C LEU A 76 -3.99 -4.09 -9.80
N THR A 77 -2.82 -3.73 -10.35
CA THR A 77 -2.73 -2.65 -11.36
C THR A 77 -1.88 -2.97 -12.58
N ALA A 78 -1.02 -3.99 -12.53
CA ALA A 78 -0.29 -4.46 -13.69
C ALA A 78 -1.27 -5.08 -14.71
N PRO A 79 -1.23 -4.67 -15.99
CA PRO A 79 -2.11 -5.22 -17.00
C PRO A 79 -1.70 -6.63 -17.43
N ASN A 80 -2.68 -7.50 -17.60
CA ASN A 80 -2.55 -8.75 -18.36
C ASN A 80 -2.79 -8.49 -19.86
N GLU A 81 -2.77 -9.56 -20.68
CA GLU A 81 -2.97 -9.50 -22.14
C GLU A 81 -4.31 -8.89 -22.57
N HIS A 82 -5.32 -8.92 -21.69
CA HIS A 82 -6.64 -8.34 -21.92
C HIS A 82 -6.79 -6.93 -21.32
N ASN A 83 -5.68 -6.31 -20.89
CA ASN A 83 -5.67 -5.01 -20.24
C ASN A 83 -6.61 -4.96 -19.00
N ARG A 84 -6.64 -6.06 -18.26
CA ARG A 84 -7.24 -6.24 -16.93
C ARG A 84 -6.14 -6.53 -15.91
N PRO A 85 -6.35 -6.31 -14.61
CA PRO A 85 -5.29 -6.55 -13.63
C PRO A 85 -4.86 -8.02 -13.63
N LEU A 86 -3.57 -8.27 -13.41
CA LEU A 86 -3.00 -9.61 -13.33
C LEU A 86 -3.69 -10.48 -12.27
N PHE A 87 -4.10 -9.87 -11.15
CA PHE A 87 -4.77 -10.56 -10.04
C PHE A 87 -6.13 -9.93 -9.74
N ALA A 88 -7.11 -10.80 -9.45
CA ALA A 88 -8.25 -10.46 -8.62
C ALA A 88 -7.82 -10.45 -7.14
N ALA A 89 -8.50 -9.67 -6.30
CA ALA A 89 -8.13 -9.51 -4.90
C ALA A 89 -8.15 -10.84 -4.12
N LYS A 90 -9.08 -11.75 -4.46
CA LYS A 90 -9.18 -13.10 -3.87
C LYS A 90 -7.98 -14.01 -4.11
N GLU A 91 -7.15 -13.71 -5.12
CA GLU A 91 -5.99 -14.53 -5.49
C GLU A 91 -4.75 -14.14 -4.67
N ILE A 92 -4.77 -12.96 -4.04
CA ILE A 92 -3.62 -12.39 -3.34
C ILE A 92 -3.31 -13.11 -2.02
N PRO A 93 -4.29 -13.46 -1.14
CA PRO A 93 -3.99 -14.27 0.03
C PRO A 93 -3.36 -15.62 -0.33
N GLN A 94 -3.86 -16.27 -1.38
CA GLN A 94 -3.33 -17.55 -1.86
C GLN A 94 -1.90 -17.40 -2.39
N PHE A 95 -1.60 -16.30 -3.09
CA PHE A 95 -0.23 -15.99 -3.51
C PHE A 95 0.74 -15.99 -2.31
N TYR A 96 0.37 -15.37 -1.18
CA TYR A 96 1.22 -15.41 0.00
C TYR A 96 1.37 -16.83 0.56
N LEU A 97 0.29 -17.61 0.62
CA LEU A 97 0.33 -19.00 1.09
C LEU A 97 1.29 -19.87 0.26
N ASP A 98 1.29 -19.67 -1.06
CA ASP A 98 2.06 -20.50 -2.00
C ASP A 98 3.54 -20.10 -2.08
N HIS A 99 3.83 -18.81 -1.92
CA HIS A 99 5.16 -18.26 -2.19
C HIS A 99 5.95 -17.85 -0.94
N SER A 100 5.31 -17.49 0.18
CA SER A 100 6.01 -16.91 1.33
C SER A 100 7.06 -17.85 1.95
N SER A 101 6.81 -19.15 2.00
CA SER A 101 7.77 -20.13 2.55
C SER A 101 9.03 -20.29 1.69
N LYS A 102 8.98 -19.90 0.41
CA LYS A 102 10.13 -19.90 -0.51
C LYS A 102 10.82 -18.54 -0.55
N ILE A 103 10.08 -17.45 -0.34
CA ILE A 103 10.62 -16.09 -0.16
C ILE A 103 11.36 -15.99 1.19
N PHE A 104 10.77 -16.56 2.24
CA PHE A 104 11.32 -16.59 3.60
C PHE A 104 11.46 -18.05 4.09
N PRO A 105 12.46 -18.80 3.62
CA PRO A 105 12.68 -20.18 4.04
C PRO A 105 12.88 -20.30 5.56
N GLN A 106 11.99 -21.04 6.22
CA GLN A 106 12.10 -21.33 7.65
C GLN A 106 13.07 -22.50 7.88
N THR A 107 14.34 -22.21 8.17
CA THR A 107 15.32 -23.27 8.46
C THR A 107 15.05 -23.91 9.83
N ASN A 108 14.59 -25.17 9.84
CA ASN A 108 14.59 -26.01 11.04
C ASN A 108 16.03 -26.43 11.38
N ARG A 109 16.74 -25.63 12.19
CA ARG A 109 18.08 -25.96 12.69
C ARG A 109 18.12 -25.84 14.22
N GLY A 110 18.84 -26.74 14.86
CA GLY A 110 18.82 -26.93 16.31
C GLY A 110 19.45 -25.79 17.11
N ILE A 111 19.28 -25.83 18.44
CA ILE A 111 19.69 -24.78 19.40
C ILE A 111 21.17 -24.38 19.28
N LEU A 112 22.05 -25.32 18.88
CA LEU A 112 23.50 -25.08 18.73
C LEU A 112 23.86 -24.24 17.48
N ASP A 113 22.99 -24.20 16.46
CA ASP A 113 23.18 -23.42 15.23
C ASP A 113 22.82 -21.93 15.41
N ASN A 114 22.06 -21.59 16.46
CA ASN A 114 21.60 -20.22 16.73
C ASN A 114 22.74 -19.27 17.11
N ALA A 115 23.80 -19.76 17.78
CA ALA A 115 24.96 -18.93 18.13
C ALA A 115 25.86 -18.61 16.91
N LYS A 116 25.98 -19.56 15.97
CA LYS A 116 26.70 -19.35 14.69
C LYS A 116 25.89 -18.45 13.74
N LYS A 117 24.57 -18.61 13.74
CA LYS A 117 23.65 -17.71 13.02
C LYS A 117 23.76 -16.29 13.55
N TRP A 118 23.81 -16.07 14.87
CA TRP A 118 23.99 -14.73 15.43
C TRP A 118 25.29 -14.05 14.98
N ILE A 119 26.41 -14.78 14.92
CA ILE A 119 27.68 -14.24 14.39
C ILE A 119 27.58 -13.98 12.88
N HIS A 120 26.91 -14.84 12.13
CA HIS A 120 26.67 -14.65 10.69
C HIS A 120 25.67 -13.51 10.41
N ASP A 121 24.65 -13.29 11.22
CA ASP A 121 23.66 -12.22 11.06
C ASP A 121 24.25 -10.86 11.47
N MET A 122 25.31 -10.85 12.30
CA MET A 122 26.06 -9.65 12.65
C MET A 122 27.21 -9.30 11.70
N VAL A 123 27.72 -10.25 10.90
CA VAL A 123 28.94 -10.08 10.07
C VAL A 123 28.75 -10.50 8.61
N GLY A 124 27.72 -11.28 8.31
CA GLY A 124 27.30 -11.76 6.99
C GLY A 124 26.11 -10.96 6.45
N GLY A 125 25.79 -11.17 5.18
CA GLY A 125 24.76 -10.43 4.44
C GLY A 125 23.32 -10.62 4.98
N PRO A 126 22.30 -10.22 4.19
CA PRO A 126 20.90 -10.28 4.62
C PRO A 126 20.44 -11.69 4.99
N LYS A 127 19.39 -11.79 5.82
CA LYS A 127 18.78 -13.05 6.28
C LYS A 127 18.31 -13.94 5.11
N TYR A 128 17.91 -13.33 4.00
CA TYR A 128 17.45 -13.98 2.78
C TYR A 128 18.20 -13.42 1.57
N ASP A 129 18.51 -14.27 0.58
CA ASP A 129 19.25 -13.88 -0.62
C ASP A 129 18.38 -13.12 -1.65
N GLY A 130 17.05 -13.23 -1.57
CA GLY A 130 16.11 -12.59 -2.47
C GLY A 130 16.01 -13.22 -3.88
N GLU A 131 16.78 -14.27 -4.20
CA GLU A 131 16.86 -14.80 -5.57
C GLU A 131 15.53 -15.36 -6.06
N TYR A 132 14.85 -16.15 -5.23
CA TYR A 132 13.50 -16.66 -5.56
C TYR A 132 12.49 -15.52 -5.73
N PHE A 133 12.55 -14.52 -4.85
CA PHE A 133 11.66 -13.36 -4.89
C PHE A 133 11.86 -12.53 -6.15
N HIS A 134 13.11 -12.27 -6.54
CA HIS A 134 13.45 -11.54 -7.77
C HIS A 134 13.01 -12.31 -9.01
N GLY A 135 13.25 -13.62 -9.04
CA GLY A 135 12.82 -14.49 -10.14
C GLY A 135 11.30 -14.47 -10.30
N LEU A 136 10.57 -14.65 -9.21
CA LEU A 136 9.10 -14.64 -9.18
C LEU A 136 8.51 -13.32 -9.70
N LEU A 137 9.03 -12.17 -9.25
CA LEU A 137 8.51 -10.87 -9.69
C LEU A 137 8.82 -10.59 -11.16
N ARG A 138 9.98 -11.01 -11.67
CA ARG A 138 10.33 -10.89 -13.10
C ARG A 138 9.46 -11.81 -13.97
N GLU A 139 9.14 -13.00 -13.48
CA GLU A 139 8.24 -13.94 -14.17
C GLU A 139 6.82 -13.37 -14.25
N LEU A 140 6.26 -12.90 -13.13
CA LEU A 140 4.88 -12.42 -13.06
C LEU A 140 4.66 -11.10 -13.81
N LEU A 141 5.59 -10.15 -13.67
CA LEU A 141 5.43 -8.80 -14.23
C LEU A 141 6.06 -8.67 -15.62
N GLY A 142 6.89 -9.63 -16.04
CA GLY A 142 7.53 -9.65 -17.36
C GLY A 142 8.27 -8.35 -17.67
N GLN A 143 7.90 -7.72 -18.80
CA GLN A 143 8.46 -6.44 -19.24
C GLN A 143 7.55 -5.24 -18.91
N THR A 144 6.55 -5.43 -18.04
CA THR A 144 5.63 -4.37 -17.65
C THR A 144 6.39 -3.23 -17.00
N ARG A 145 6.20 -2.02 -17.51
CA ARG A 145 6.76 -0.77 -16.98
C ARG A 145 5.75 0.02 -16.17
N LEU A 146 6.26 0.91 -15.33
CA LEU A 146 5.46 1.69 -14.39
C LEU A 146 4.36 2.53 -15.07
N HIS A 147 4.58 3.09 -16.26
CA HIS A 147 3.55 3.86 -16.97
C HIS A 147 2.35 3.01 -17.43
N GLN A 148 2.52 1.69 -17.52
CA GLN A 148 1.50 0.76 -18.03
C GLN A 148 0.47 0.36 -16.95
N THR A 149 0.63 0.80 -15.70
CA THR A 149 -0.33 0.50 -14.64
C THR A 149 -1.73 1.01 -14.99
N LEU A 150 -2.74 0.18 -14.70
CA LEU A 150 -4.13 0.41 -15.10
C LEU A 150 -4.76 1.64 -14.42
N THR A 151 -4.25 2.05 -13.27
CA THR A 151 -4.62 3.28 -12.57
C THR A 151 -3.37 3.99 -12.07
N SER A 152 -3.51 5.19 -11.50
CA SER A 152 -2.37 5.89 -10.91
C SER A 152 -1.85 5.12 -9.71
N VAL A 153 -0.55 4.84 -9.67
CA VAL A 153 0.08 4.24 -8.50
C VAL A 153 1.08 5.17 -7.84
N ALA A 154 1.36 4.90 -6.56
CA ALA A 154 2.45 5.49 -5.81
C ALA A 154 3.13 4.42 -4.96
N ILE A 155 4.41 4.15 -5.22
CA ILE A 155 5.18 3.12 -4.52
C ILE A 155 6.51 3.76 -4.06
N PRO A 156 6.71 3.98 -2.76
CA PRO A 156 7.96 4.53 -2.25
C PRO A 156 9.05 3.46 -2.13
N ALA A 157 10.29 3.89 -2.31
CA ALA A 157 11.51 3.17 -1.94
C ALA A 157 12.54 4.20 -1.44
N TYR A 158 13.65 3.77 -0.85
CA TYR A 158 14.71 4.67 -0.42
C TYR A 158 16.01 4.38 -1.19
N ASP A 159 16.59 5.39 -1.84
CA ASP A 159 17.87 5.24 -2.53
C ASP A 159 19.03 5.49 -1.57
N VAL A 160 19.82 4.46 -1.28
CA VAL A 160 20.93 4.54 -0.33
C VAL A 160 22.14 5.29 -0.87
N LYS A 161 22.30 5.35 -2.20
CA LYS A 161 23.41 6.05 -2.85
C LYS A 161 23.16 7.55 -2.89
N LEU A 162 21.94 7.96 -3.24
CA LEU A 162 21.52 9.36 -3.30
C LEU A 162 20.99 9.89 -1.96
N ARG A 163 20.71 9.01 -1.00
CA ARG A 163 20.17 9.31 0.34
C ARG A 163 18.85 10.07 0.29
N HIS A 164 17.93 9.63 -0.57
CA HIS A 164 16.61 10.25 -0.69
C HIS A 164 15.49 9.22 -0.93
N THR A 165 14.25 9.62 -0.68
CA THR A 165 13.08 8.79 -0.96
C THR A 165 12.74 8.87 -2.45
N CYS A 166 12.76 7.72 -3.12
CA CYS A 166 12.31 7.53 -4.49
C CYS A 166 10.82 7.17 -4.48
N ILE A 167 9.97 8.11 -4.86
CA ILE A 167 8.53 7.86 -5.02
C ILE A 167 8.23 7.56 -6.49
N PHE A 168 8.00 6.28 -6.80
CA PHE A 168 7.62 5.80 -8.12
C PHE A 168 6.13 6.04 -8.35
N THR A 169 5.79 6.85 -9.34
CA THR A 169 4.40 7.13 -9.69
C THR A 169 4.15 6.99 -11.19
N THR A 170 2.96 6.51 -11.55
CA THR A 170 2.52 6.44 -12.96
C THR A 170 2.64 7.81 -13.64
N GLN A 171 2.33 8.89 -12.91
CA GLN A 171 2.40 10.25 -13.44
C GLN A 171 3.83 10.68 -13.82
N LYS A 172 4.83 10.35 -12.98
CA LYS A 172 6.24 10.62 -13.28
C LYS A 172 6.72 9.79 -14.47
N ALA A 173 6.37 8.50 -14.48
CA ALA A 173 6.71 7.57 -15.56
C ALA A 173 6.16 8.02 -16.93
N LYS A 174 4.92 8.53 -16.96
CA LYS A 174 4.31 9.11 -18.18
C LYS A 174 4.98 10.42 -18.63
N THR A 175 5.68 11.12 -17.74
CA THR A 175 6.29 12.44 -18.03
C THR A 175 7.74 12.30 -18.51
N THR A 176 8.50 11.36 -17.94
CA THR A 176 9.90 11.13 -18.32
C THR A 176 10.22 9.64 -18.30
N SER A 177 10.82 9.15 -19.38
CA SER A 177 11.21 7.75 -19.52
C SER A 177 12.32 7.33 -18.56
N LEU A 178 13.07 8.27 -17.96
CA LEU A 178 14.01 7.96 -16.87
C LEU A 178 13.32 7.63 -15.54
N GLU A 179 12.04 7.97 -15.39
CA GLU A 179 11.19 7.63 -14.24
C GLU A 179 10.23 6.47 -14.57
N ASP A 180 10.50 5.73 -15.64
CA ASP A 180 9.67 4.60 -16.11
C ASP A 180 10.42 3.26 -16.05
N PRO A 181 10.78 2.78 -14.84
CA PRO A 181 11.44 1.49 -14.66
C PRO A 181 10.49 0.31 -14.95
N LEU A 182 11.06 -0.89 -15.00
CA LEU A 182 10.26 -2.12 -14.93
C LEU A 182 9.52 -2.13 -13.59
N LEU A 183 8.25 -2.54 -13.61
CA LEU A 183 7.43 -2.63 -12.41
C LEU A 183 8.00 -3.67 -11.44
N SER A 184 8.64 -4.74 -11.95
CA SER A 184 9.38 -5.70 -11.13
C SER A 184 10.52 -5.06 -10.33
N ASP A 185 11.26 -4.12 -10.92
CA ASP A 185 12.36 -3.42 -10.22
C ASP A 185 11.83 -2.53 -9.10
N VAL A 186 10.68 -1.88 -9.33
CA VAL A 186 9.98 -1.08 -8.31
C VAL A 186 9.51 -1.97 -7.15
N CYS A 187 8.88 -3.12 -7.47
CA CYS A 187 8.42 -4.10 -6.49
C CYS A 187 9.56 -4.69 -5.67
N ILE A 188 10.68 -5.05 -6.29
CA ILE A 188 11.85 -5.55 -5.57
C ILE A 188 12.40 -4.45 -4.66
N GLY A 189 12.59 -3.24 -5.18
CA GLY A 189 13.15 -2.12 -4.42
C GLY A 189 12.31 -1.71 -3.22
N THR A 190 10.99 -1.60 -3.38
CA THR A 190 10.10 -1.22 -2.26
C THR A 190 10.04 -2.27 -1.16
N SER A 191 10.35 -3.54 -1.44
CA SER A 191 10.30 -4.66 -0.48
C SER A 191 11.66 -5.07 0.08
N ALA A 192 12.76 -4.44 -0.34
CA ALA A 192 14.12 -4.80 0.06
C ALA A 192 14.47 -4.32 1.48
N ALA A 193 13.81 -4.90 2.49
CA ALA A 193 13.94 -4.48 3.88
C ALA A 193 15.36 -4.73 4.41
N PRO A 194 16.02 -3.72 5.02
CA PRO A 194 17.35 -3.87 5.60
C PRO A 194 17.43 -5.07 6.54
N THR A 195 18.56 -5.79 6.52
CA THR A 195 18.79 -7.08 7.22
C THR A 195 17.96 -8.28 6.76
N TYR A 196 16.82 -8.08 6.09
CA TYR A 196 15.99 -9.17 5.57
C TYR A 196 16.36 -9.55 4.13
N LEU A 197 16.42 -8.56 3.23
CA LEU A 197 16.66 -8.76 1.79
C LEU A 197 17.80 -7.84 1.31
N PRO A 198 18.53 -8.23 0.25
CA PRO A 198 19.58 -7.38 -0.31
C PRO A 198 19.00 -6.12 -0.96
N PRO A 199 19.72 -4.98 -0.91
CA PRO A 199 19.36 -3.81 -1.71
C PRO A 199 19.30 -4.12 -3.21
N HIS A 200 18.40 -3.45 -3.92
CA HIS A 200 18.18 -3.67 -5.35
C HIS A 200 18.80 -2.58 -6.20
N ARG A 201 19.61 -2.97 -7.19
CA ARG A 201 20.26 -2.06 -8.12
C ARG A 201 19.82 -2.32 -9.55
N PHE A 202 19.41 -1.27 -10.23
CA PHE A 202 19.09 -1.31 -11.66
C PHE A 202 19.33 0.05 -12.33
N GLN A 203 19.24 0.10 -13.65
CA GLN A 203 19.41 1.30 -14.45
C GLN A 203 18.25 1.46 -15.44
N VAL A 204 17.77 2.69 -15.58
CA VAL A 204 16.82 3.10 -16.61
C VAL A 204 17.57 3.94 -17.61
N LYS A 205 17.47 3.56 -18.89
CA LYS A 205 18.11 4.27 -20.00
C LYS A 205 17.04 4.97 -20.83
N SER A 206 17.32 6.21 -21.21
CA SER A 206 16.46 7.01 -22.07
C SER A 206 17.28 7.68 -23.17
N LYS A 207 16.71 7.73 -24.38
CA LYS A 207 17.27 8.52 -25.48
C LYS A 207 16.55 9.86 -25.54
N ILE A 208 17.29 10.95 -25.34
CA ILE A 208 16.79 12.31 -25.49
C ILE A 208 17.60 12.98 -26.61
N GLY A 209 17.02 12.99 -27.82
CA GLY A 209 17.74 13.35 -29.04
C GLY A 209 18.85 12.34 -29.37
N GLU A 210 20.08 12.80 -29.54
CA GLU A 210 21.25 11.95 -29.82
C GLU A 210 21.97 11.46 -28.55
N ARG A 211 21.56 11.93 -27.36
CA ARG A 211 22.21 11.58 -26.09
C ARG A 211 21.45 10.45 -25.39
N GLU A 212 22.19 9.47 -24.90
CA GLU A 212 21.67 8.47 -23.97
C GLU A 212 21.87 8.98 -22.54
N GLU A 213 20.77 9.18 -21.83
CA GLU A 213 20.79 9.43 -20.40
C GLU A 213 20.54 8.13 -19.65
N VAL A 214 21.26 7.94 -18.55
CA VAL A 214 21.15 6.76 -17.70
C VAL A 214 20.89 7.21 -16.28
N ARG A 215 19.82 6.71 -15.68
CA ARG A 215 19.55 6.87 -14.25
C ARG A 215 19.75 5.54 -13.55
N GLU A 216 20.59 5.54 -12.53
CA GLU A 216 20.82 4.39 -11.68
C GLU A 216 20.03 4.53 -10.38
N PHE A 217 19.47 3.42 -9.92
CA PHE A 217 18.74 3.31 -8.66
C PHE A 217 19.43 2.29 -7.77
N ASN A 218 19.56 2.59 -6.47
CA ASN A 218 20.15 1.72 -5.46
C ASN A 218 19.21 1.66 -4.26
N LEU A 219 18.17 0.83 -4.36
CA LEU A 219 16.98 0.91 -3.52
C LEU A 219 17.00 -0.07 -2.35
N ILE A 220 16.45 0.39 -1.23
CA ILE A 220 15.97 -0.43 -0.12
C ILE A 220 14.48 -0.11 0.14
N ASP A 221 13.88 -0.88 1.04
CA ASP A 221 12.44 -0.85 1.35
C ASP A 221 11.91 0.57 1.61
N GLY A 222 10.72 0.84 1.08
CA GLY A 222 10.04 2.12 1.25
C GLY A 222 9.62 2.40 2.68
N GLY A 223 9.47 1.38 3.54
CA GLY A 223 9.15 1.50 4.96
C GLY A 223 10.28 2.08 5.80
N VAL A 224 11.46 2.30 5.23
CA VAL A 224 12.49 3.16 5.84
C VAL A 224 12.08 4.64 5.78
N ALA A 225 11.17 5.00 4.86
CA ALA A 225 10.74 6.37 4.62
C ALA A 225 9.24 6.62 4.85
N ALA A 226 8.37 5.71 4.40
CA ALA A 226 6.91 5.83 4.49
C ALA A 226 6.19 4.47 4.36
N ASN A 227 6.03 3.73 5.45
CA ASN A 227 5.37 2.43 5.57
C ASN A 227 3.84 2.54 5.50
N CYS A 228 3.28 3.66 5.97
CA CYS A 228 1.89 4.07 5.71
C CYS A 228 1.92 5.27 4.74
N PRO A 229 1.89 5.06 3.42
CA PRO A 229 2.26 6.11 2.48
C PRO A 229 1.16 7.14 2.22
N LEU A 230 0.12 7.30 3.06
CA LEU A 230 -1.11 8.05 2.73
C LEU A 230 -0.89 9.51 2.28
N THR A 231 0.11 10.19 2.85
CA THR A 231 0.49 11.55 2.47
C THR A 231 0.91 11.66 1.00
N ILE A 232 1.51 10.60 0.46
CA ILE A 232 1.98 10.52 -0.93
C ILE A 232 0.80 10.58 -1.93
N PRO A 233 -0.15 9.62 -1.98
CA PRO A 233 -1.27 9.67 -2.92
C PRO A 233 -2.17 10.88 -2.69
N TYR A 234 -2.31 11.37 -1.45
CA TYR A 234 -3.06 12.60 -1.18
C TYR A 234 -2.40 13.82 -1.85
N GLY A 235 -1.07 13.94 -1.79
CA GLY A 235 -0.31 14.96 -2.52
C GLY A 235 -0.36 14.83 -4.05
N LEU A 236 -0.73 13.66 -4.58
CA LEU A 236 -0.89 13.42 -6.02
C LEU A 236 -2.27 13.82 -6.57
N ILE A 237 -3.25 14.15 -5.71
CA ILE A 237 -4.60 14.55 -6.13
C ILE A 237 -4.57 15.65 -7.21
N PRO A 238 -3.81 16.77 -7.06
CA PRO A 238 -3.75 17.80 -8.09
C PRO A 238 -3.27 17.27 -9.44
N GLY A 239 -2.36 16.29 -9.45
CA GLY A 239 -1.86 15.62 -10.64
C GLY A 239 -2.94 14.84 -11.37
N VAL A 240 -3.70 14.03 -10.63
CA VAL A 240 -4.87 13.28 -11.14
C VAL A 240 -5.97 14.24 -11.62
N CYS A 241 -6.07 15.41 -10.98
CA CYS A 241 -7.00 16.47 -11.34
C CYS A 241 -6.49 17.43 -12.42
N LYS A 242 -5.31 17.24 -13.05
CA LYS A 242 -4.77 18.19 -14.06
C LYS A 242 -5.69 18.41 -15.27
N GLY A 243 -6.62 17.49 -15.54
CA GLY A 243 -7.70 17.65 -16.53
C GLY A 243 -9.01 18.22 -15.98
N ASN A 244 -9.05 18.64 -14.71
CA ASN A 244 -10.25 19.06 -13.98
C ASN A 244 -10.02 20.35 -13.17
N PRO A 245 -9.90 21.52 -13.83
CA PRO A 245 -9.66 22.80 -13.17
C PRO A 245 -10.78 23.25 -12.22
N THR A 246 -11.93 22.57 -12.20
CA THR A 246 -13.07 22.88 -11.32
C THR A 246 -13.14 22.01 -10.07
N PHE A 247 -12.28 20.99 -9.91
CA PHE A 247 -12.32 20.06 -8.77
C PHE A 247 -12.20 20.80 -7.43
N PHE A 248 -11.21 21.68 -7.31
CA PHE A 248 -11.00 22.51 -6.11
C PHE A 248 -11.76 23.85 -6.16
N ASN A 249 -12.03 24.39 -7.36
CA ASN A 249 -12.61 25.73 -7.51
C ASN A 249 -14.12 25.84 -7.22
N GLN A 250 -14.83 24.73 -7.00
CA GLN A 250 -16.27 24.76 -6.74
C GLN A 250 -16.72 24.17 -5.39
N GLY A 251 -15.80 23.80 -4.49
CA GLY A 251 -16.17 23.15 -3.21
C GLY A 251 -16.98 21.85 -3.38
N ASN A 252 -16.94 21.27 -4.59
CA ASN A 252 -17.74 20.12 -4.99
C ASN A 252 -16.95 18.82 -5.02
N GLY A 253 -15.62 18.91 -4.85
CA GLY A 253 -14.75 17.75 -4.71
C GLY A 253 -15.09 16.96 -3.45
N LYS A 254 -15.08 15.64 -3.57
CA LYS A 254 -15.15 14.67 -2.49
C LYS A 254 -13.90 13.81 -2.53
N VAL A 255 -13.47 13.31 -1.38
CA VAL A 255 -12.36 12.36 -1.28
C VAL A 255 -12.82 11.15 -0.48
N LEU A 256 -12.56 9.97 -1.00
CA LEU A 256 -12.88 8.69 -0.36
C LEU A 256 -11.58 7.90 -0.22
N ILE A 257 -11.17 7.65 1.01
CA ILE A 257 -9.87 7.07 1.35
C ILE A 257 -10.08 5.78 2.11
N LEU A 258 -9.54 4.68 1.57
CA LEU A 258 -9.40 3.42 2.28
C LEU A 258 -7.92 3.20 2.58
N SER A 259 -7.58 3.12 3.85
CA SER A 259 -6.23 2.88 4.34
C SER A 259 -6.19 1.55 5.09
N LEU A 260 -5.31 0.63 4.69
CA LEU A 260 -5.26 -0.73 5.21
C LEU A 260 -3.89 -1.04 5.80
N GLY A 261 -3.87 -1.33 7.09
CA GLY A 261 -2.66 -1.72 7.81
C GLY A 261 -2.39 -3.22 7.76
N THR A 262 -1.13 -3.59 8.00
CA THR A 262 -0.70 -5.00 8.18
C THR A 262 -0.63 -5.44 9.64
N GLY A 263 -1.13 -4.60 10.55
CA GLY A 263 -1.07 -4.82 11.99
C GLY A 263 0.18 -4.21 12.65
N SER A 264 0.06 -3.86 13.93
CA SER A 264 1.15 -3.27 14.73
C SER A 264 1.36 -4.05 16.01
N SER A 265 2.61 -4.41 16.32
CA SER A 265 3.03 -5.05 17.58
C SER A 265 3.75 -4.08 18.50
N THR A 266 4.00 -2.85 18.07
CA THR A 266 4.84 -1.87 18.76
C THR A 266 4.50 -1.74 20.24
N ARG A 267 3.22 -1.61 20.58
CA ARG A 267 2.78 -1.43 21.98
C ARG A 267 2.91 -2.73 22.79
N ALA A 268 2.53 -3.86 22.22
CA ALA A 268 2.71 -5.16 22.86
C ALA A 268 4.18 -5.51 23.11
N GLU A 269 5.07 -5.11 22.21
CA GLU A 269 6.52 -5.28 22.36
C GLU A 269 7.10 -4.31 23.40
N ALA A 270 6.62 -3.06 23.43
CA ALA A 270 7.00 -2.09 24.45
C ALA A 270 6.63 -2.56 25.87
N GLU A 271 5.43 -3.12 26.04
CA GLU A 271 4.96 -3.69 27.32
C GLU A 271 5.80 -4.89 27.78
N LYS A 272 6.42 -5.64 26.86
CA LYS A 272 7.28 -6.80 27.19
C LYS A 272 8.67 -6.41 27.67
N GLN A 273 9.21 -5.29 27.21
CA GLN A 273 10.63 -4.96 27.40
C GLN A 273 10.90 -3.85 28.44
N GLU A 274 9.88 -3.12 28.92
CA GLU A 274 9.99 -2.04 29.94
C GLU A 274 11.27 -1.19 29.81
N ILE A 275 11.61 -0.76 28.58
CA ILE A 275 12.81 0.02 28.33
C ILE A 275 12.57 1.48 28.75
N THR A 276 13.39 1.97 29.67
CA THR A 276 13.37 3.36 30.14
C THR A 276 14.61 4.13 29.67
N ALA A 277 14.55 5.46 29.72
CA ALA A 277 15.69 6.32 29.42
C ALA A 277 16.89 6.02 30.34
N ASP A 278 16.66 5.70 31.62
CA ASP A 278 17.73 5.35 32.57
C ASP A 278 18.46 4.05 32.21
N ILE A 279 17.74 3.10 31.62
CA ILE A 279 18.31 1.85 31.08
C ILE A 279 19.09 2.16 29.80
N ALA A 280 18.47 2.87 28.86
CA ALA A 280 19.06 3.20 27.57
C ALA A 280 20.26 4.16 27.66
N ALA A 281 20.36 4.98 28.71
CA ALA A 281 21.49 5.87 28.95
C ALA A 281 22.82 5.11 29.14
N LYS A 282 22.77 3.81 29.43
CA LYS A 282 23.94 2.94 29.61
C LYS A 282 24.28 2.14 28.36
N TRP A 283 23.51 2.28 27.28
CA TRP A 283 23.66 1.49 26.06
C TRP A 283 24.85 1.93 25.22
N GLY A 284 25.62 0.94 24.77
CA GLY A 284 26.57 1.09 23.67
C GLY A 284 25.93 0.81 22.31
N VAL A 285 26.73 0.89 21.24
CA VAL A 285 26.27 0.62 19.86
C VAL A 285 25.62 -0.76 19.72
N VAL A 286 26.15 -1.77 20.40
CA VAL A 286 25.62 -3.15 20.33
C VAL A 286 24.25 -3.25 21.01
N ASP A 287 24.04 -2.57 22.13
CA ASP A 287 22.76 -2.59 22.84
C ASP A 287 21.67 -1.90 22.00
N TRP A 288 22.01 -0.76 21.38
CA TRP A 288 21.13 -0.11 20.41
C TRP A 288 20.81 -1.02 19.21
N LEU A 289 21.79 -1.69 18.62
CA LEU A 289 21.55 -2.61 17.51
C LEU A 289 20.71 -3.83 17.92
N ARG A 290 20.87 -4.34 19.16
CA ARG A 290 20.08 -5.44 19.70
C ARG A 290 18.64 -5.03 19.96
N TYR A 291 18.43 -3.88 20.59
CA TYR A 291 17.09 -3.36 20.86
C TYR A 291 16.31 -3.09 19.57
N THR A 292 17.01 -2.62 18.55
CA THR A 292 16.42 -2.21 17.27
C THR A 292 16.43 -3.30 16.21
N ASN A 293 16.83 -4.53 16.60
CA ASN A 293 16.94 -5.70 15.73
C ASN A 293 17.59 -5.37 14.36
N GLY A 294 18.69 -4.62 14.37
CA GLY A 294 19.38 -4.21 13.14
C GLY A 294 18.82 -2.97 12.44
N LEU A 295 18.37 -1.98 13.23
CA LEU A 295 17.84 -0.65 12.84
C LEU A 295 16.39 -0.60 12.35
N SER A 296 15.78 -1.70 11.89
CA SER A 296 14.38 -1.69 11.40
C SER A 296 13.38 -1.38 12.51
N ASP A 297 13.57 -1.94 13.71
CA ASP A 297 12.57 -1.89 14.78
C ASP A 297 12.60 -0.56 15.56
N LEU A 298 13.61 0.30 15.34
CA LEU A 298 13.62 1.64 15.94
C LEU A 298 12.66 2.60 15.24
N PHE A 299 12.64 2.54 13.91
CA PHE A 299 11.94 3.53 13.09
C PHE A 299 10.51 3.11 12.82
N SER A 300 10.20 1.82 12.70
CA SER A 300 8.83 1.35 12.43
C SER A 300 7.79 1.79 13.49
N PRO A 301 8.09 1.76 14.81
CA PRO A 301 7.23 2.36 15.83
C PRO A 301 6.97 3.85 15.64
N ALA A 302 8.04 4.64 15.48
CA ALA A 302 7.96 6.09 15.36
C ALA A 302 7.24 6.50 14.07
N GLU A 303 7.46 5.74 13.00
CA GLU A 303 6.79 5.93 11.72
C GLU A 303 5.31 5.51 11.78
N SER A 304 4.98 4.42 12.48
CA SER A 304 3.58 4.07 12.73
C SER A 304 2.89 5.19 13.49
N ASP A 305 3.54 5.76 14.52
CA ASP A 305 2.99 6.88 15.29
C ASP A 305 2.82 8.15 14.44
N ILE A 306 3.82 8.55 13.63
CA ILE A 306 3.67 9.74 12.76
C ILE A 306 2.56 9.55 11.73
N SER A 307 2.33 8.32 11.25
CA SER A 307 1.24 8.04 10.32
C SER A 307 -0.13 8.31 10.91
N TYR A 308 -0.31 8.18 12.23
CA TYR A 308 -1.57 8.53 12.90
C TYR A 308 -1.80 10.04 12.88
N TYR A 309 -0.76 10.84 13.12
CA TYR A 309 -0.83 12.30 13.00
C TYR A 309 -1.05 12.74 11.56
N ASP A 310 -0.40 12.10 10.59
CA ASP A 310 -0.60 12.38 9.16
C ASP A 310 -2.04 12.09 8.74
N ASN A 311 -2.60 10.95 9.14
CA ASN A 311 -3.99 10.59 8.87
C ASN A 311 -4.96 11.62 9.48
N ALA A 312 -4.76 11.98 10.76
CA ALA A 312 -5.57 12.99 11.44
C ALA A 312 -5.45 14.36 10.76
N SER A 313 -4.25 14.74 10.34
CA SER A 313 -3.99 16.01 9.63
C SER A 313 -4.65 16.04 8.26
N ILE A 314 -4.55 14.95 7.49
CA ILE A 314 -5.24 14.82 6.20
C ILE A 314 -6.74 14.94 6.38
N LEU A 315 -7.31 14.28 7.40
CA LEU A 315 -8.73 14.35 7.69
C LEU A 315 -9.16 15.77 8.06
N ALA A 316 -8.50 16.39 9.04
CA ALA A 316 -8.82 17.74 9.50
C ALA A 316 -8.66 18.80 8.41
N LEU A 317 -7.58 18.73 7.63
CA LEU A 317 -7.39 19.63 6.49
C LEU A 317 -8.47 19.38 5.43
N SER A 318 -8.73 18.13 5.05
CA SER A 318 -9.78 17.81 4.07
C SER A 318 -11.15 18.34 4.49
N GLN A 319 -11.50 18.21 5.78
CA GLN A 319 -12.73 18.76 6.36
C GLN A 319 -12.76 20.28 6.26
N LEU A 320 -11.66 20.96 6.59
CA LEU A 320 -11.55 22.41 6.47
C LEU A 320 -11.70 22.91 5.01
N TRP A 321 -11.06 22.23 4.06
CA TRP A 321 -11.00 22.67 2.66
C TRP A 321 -12.21 22.24 1.82
N LEU A 322 -12.80 21.08 2.10
CA LEU A 322 -13.91 20.52 1.32
C LEU A 322 -15.25 20.59 2.08
N GLY A 323 -15.22 20.61 3.41
CA GLY A 323 -16.38 20.46 4.29
C GLY A 323 -16.53 19.03 4.80
N ASP A 324 -17.08 18.88 6.01
CA ASP A 324 -17.16 17.59 6.73
C ASP A 324 -17.80 16.47 5.92
N ASN A 325 -18.87 16.77 5.19
CA ASN A 325 -19.64 15.79 4.40
C ASN A 325 -18.99 15.44 3.04
N LYS A 326 -17.74 15.84 2.81
CA LYS A 326 -17.01 15.64 1.54
C LYS A 326 -15.80 14.72 1.65
N ILE A 327 -15.36 14.37 2.86
CA ILE A 327 -14.33 13.35 3.06
C ILE A 327 -14.91 12.15 3.78
N GLU A 328 -14.62 10.97 3.24
CA GLU A 328 -14.87 9.69 3.89
C GLU A 328 -13.52 8.97 4.04
N PHE A 329 -13.13 8.70 5.28
CA PHE A 329 -11.84 8.10 5.61
C PHE A 329 -12.06 6.84 6.45
N LEU A 330 -11.64 5.69 5.94
CA LEU A 330 -11.70 4.41 6.64
C LEU A 330 -10.29 3.83 6.77
N ARG A 331 -9.80 3.73 8.01
CA ARG A 331 -8.57 3.01 8.35
C ARG A 331 -8.92 1.69 9.02
N ILE A 332 -8.44 0.58 8.46
CA ILE A 332 -8.57 -0.75 9.07
C ILE A 332 -7.19 -1.20 9.52
N GLN A 333 -7.03 -1.40 10.83
CA GLN A 333 -5.76 -1.71 11.50
C GLN A 333 -5.99 -2.78 12.56
N HIS A 334 -5.04 -3.71 12.71
CA HIS A 334 -4.97 -4.60 13.87
C HIS A 334 -3.87 -4.14 14.82
N ASN A 335 -4.11 -4.22 16.12
CA ASN A 335 -3.05 -4.09 17.11
C ASN A 335 -2.87 -5.47 17.74
N PHE A 336 -1.71 -6.08 17.51
CA PHE A 336 -1.38 -7.38 18.09
C PHE A 336 -1.27 -7.25 19.59
N THR A 337 -1.91 -8.17 20.31
CA THR A 337 -1.86 -8.27 21.76
C THR A 337 -0.55 -8.91 22.25
N ASN A 338 -0.31 -8.88 23.57
CA ASN A 338 0.86 -9.56 24.17
C ASN A 338 0.89 -11.08 23.90
N SER A 339 -0.29 -11.71 23.83
CA SER A 339 -0.42 -13.13 23.50
C SER A 339 -0.26 -13.44 22.01
N GLU A 340 -0.50 -12.46 21.13
CA GLU A 340 -0.33 -12.59 19.69
C GLU A 340 1.10 -12.21 19.23
N SER A 341 1.79 -11.37 19.99
CA SER A 341 3.14 -10.91 19.63
C SER A 341 4.17 -12.04 19.72
N GLY A 342 5.01 -12.13 18.69
CA GLY A 342 5.93 -13.23 18.44
C GLY A 342 5.77 -13.73 17.01
N THR A 343 5.26 -14.96 16.86
CA THR A 343 5.09 -15.57 15.53
C THR A 343 4.08 -14.83 14.65
N LEU A 344 2.92 -14.46 15.19
CA LEU A 344 1.84 -13.85 14.41
C LEU A 344 2.14 -12.40 14.01
N SER A 345 2.88 -11.66 14.84
CA SER A 345 3.28 -10.29 14.54
C SER A 345 4.54 -10.17 13.67
N SER A 346 5.27 -11.26 13.45
CA SER A 346 6.48 -11.27 12.61
C SER A 346 6.15 -10.99 11.14
N MET A 347 7.06 -10.29 10.47
CA MET A 347 6.95 -9.96 9.04
C MET A 347 7.51 -11.06 8.12
N ASP A 348 8.20 -12.06 8.64
CA ASP A 348 8.92 -13.05 7.82
C ASP A 348 8.78 -14.50 8.30
N ILE A 349 8.02 -14.78 9.36
CA ILE A 349 7.69 -16.16 9.74
C ILE A 349 6.63 -16.71 8.79
N ALA A 350 7.08 -17.46 7.78
CA ALA A 350 6.24 -18.01 6.72
C ALA A 350 5.88 -19.50 6.91
N THR A 351 5.64 -19.94 8.15
CA THR A 351 5.08 -21.28 8.39
C THR A 351 3.61 -21.32 7.96
N LYS A 352 3.15 -22.47 7.47
CA LYS A 352 1.76 -22.64 7.01
C LYS A 352 0.76 -22.20 8.08
N GLU A 353 1.00 -22.60 9.33
CA GLU A 353 0.16 -22.29 10.48
C GLU A 353 0.09 -20.77 10.74
N ASN A 354 1.19 -20.06 10.55
CA ASN A 354 1.23 -18.61 10.76
C ASN A 354 0.48 -17.87 9.64
N LEU A 355 0.73 -18.25 8.39
CA LEU A 355 0.06 -17.63 7.24
C LEU A 355 -1.46 -17.83 7.29
N GLU A 356 -1.94 -19.04 7.64
CA GLU A 356 -3.36 -19.30 7.87
C GLU A 356 -3.92 -18.51 9.06
N SER A 357 -3.11 -18.27 10.10
CA SER A 357 -3.51 -17.41 11.23
C SER A 357 -3.67 -15.96 10.80
N LEU A 358 -2.82 -15.45 9.91
CA LEU A 358 -2.95 -14.10 9.36
C LEU A 358 -4.22 -13.93 8.52
N VAL A 359 -4.64 -14.97 7.78
CA VAL A 359 -5.94 -14.99 7.09
C VAL A 359 -7.08 -14.84 8.10
N ARG A 360 -7.06 -15.64 9.18
CA ARG A 360 -8.05 -15.57 10.25
C ARG A 360 -8.12 -14.19 10.90
N VAL A 361 -6.97 -13.55 11.15
CA VAL A 361 -6.93 -12.16 11.65
C VAL A 361 -7.65 -11.20 10.70
N GLY A 362 -7.43 -11.31 9.39
CA GLY A 362 -8.16 -10.54 8.38
C GLY A 362 -9.68 -10.77 8.41
N GLU A 363 -10.12 -12.02 8.52
CA GLU A 363 -11.54 -12.39 8.61
C GLU A 363 -12.19 -11.89 9.91
N GLU A 364 -11.46 -11.93 11.02
CA GLU A 364 -11.93 -11.42 12.31
C GLU A 364 -12.01 -9.89 12.32
N LEU A 365 -11.06 -9.20 11.69
CA LEU A 365 -11.09 -7.74 11.57
C LEU A 365 -12.36 -7.23 10.89
N LEU A 366 -12.89 -7.95 9.88
CA LEU A 366 -14.17 -7.60 9.25
C LEU A 366 -15.31 -7.51 10.27
N LYS A 367 -15.30 -8.37 11.29
CA LYS A 367 -16.34 -8.45 12.33
C LYS A 367 -16.13 -7.46 13.47
N LYS A 368 -14.93 -6.87 13.60
CA LYS A 368 -14.63 -5.88 14.63
C LYS A 368 -15.26 -4.52 14.31
N PRO A 369 -15.57 -3.70 15.32
CA PRO A 369 -15.99 -2.31 15.13
C PRO A 369 -14.98 -1.51 14.30
N VAL A 370 -15.47 -0.51 13.59
CA VAL A 370 -14.62 0.55 13.03
C VAL A 370 -13.93 1.26 14.18
N THR A 371 -12.63 1.48 14.04
CA THR A 371 -11.80 2.12 15.07
C THR A 371 -11.06 3.30 14.49
N GLN A 372 -10.75 4.25 15.35
CA GLN A 372 -9.82 5.34 15.10
C GLN A 372 -8.67 5.23 16.09
N VAL A 373 -7.48 5.69 15.68
CA VAL A 373 -6.35 5.75 16.59
C VAL A 373 -6.46 7.03 17.40
N ASN A 374 -6.46 6.89 18.72
CA ASN A 374 -6.24 8.01 19.61
C ASN A 374 -4.78 8.44 19.47
N VAL A 375 -4.54 9.63 18.94
CA VAL A 375 -3.17 10.13 18.65
C VAL A 375 -2.34 10.37 19.92
N GLU A 376 -2.97 10.57 21.07
CA GLU A 376 -2.25 10.78 22.34
C GLU A 376 -1.82 9.45 22.97
N THR A 377 -2.68 8.43 22.90
CA THR A 377 -2.45 7.14 23.55
C THR A 377 -1.93 6.05 22.61
N GLY A 378 -2.12 6.23 21.30
CA GLY A 378 -1.82 5.23 20.26
C GLY A 378 -2.79 4.04 20.22
N HIS A 379 -3.84 4.04 21.06
CA HIS A 379 -4.81 2.95 21.12
C HIS A 379 -5.89 3.08 20.04
N LEU A 380 -6.39 1.93 19.57
CA LEU A 380 -7.56 1.86 18.72
C LEU A 380 -8.82 1.97 19.57
N GLU A 381 -9.60 3.01 19.33
CA GLU A 381 -10.87 3.27 20.00
C GLU A 381 -12.02 3.13 19.00
N PRO A 382 -13.14 2.48 19.38
CA PRO A 382 -14.30 2.39 18.50
C PRO A 382 -14.80 3.78 18.08
N VAL A 383 -15.12 3.94 16.79
CA VAL A 383 -15.77 5.15 16.31
C VAL A 383 -17.25 5.09 16.71
N VAL A 384 -17.67 6.02 17.56
CA VAL A 384 -19.07 6.16 17.97
C VAL A 384 -19.71 7.25 17.13
N HIS A 385 -20.60 6.86 16.21
CA HIS A 385 -21.43 7.81 15.47
C HIS A 385 -22.53 8.34 16.41
N ASN A 386 -22.66 9.66 16.53
CA ASN A 386 -23.66 10.31 17.37
C ASN A 386 -25.08 10.27 16.74
N ASP A 387 -25.48 9.14 16.19
CA ASP A 387 -26.84 8.95 15.67
C ASP A 387 -27.77 8.59 16.83
N GLN A 388 -28.71 9.51 17.12
CA GLN A 388 -29.62 9.45 18.27
C GLN A 388 -30.53 8.21 18.29
N GLU A 389 -30.62 7.44 17.20
CA GLU A 389 -31.48 6.27 17.09
C GLU A 389 -30.80 4.94 17.44
N ASN A 390 -29.47 4.87 17.59
CA ASN A 390 -28.81 3.58 17.84
C ASN A 390 -27.47 3.68 18.61
N LEU A 391 -27.52 4.28 19.81
CA LEU A 391 -26.37 4.43 20.74
C LEU A 391 -25.63 3.12 21.10
N LEU A 392 -26.16 1.95 20.76
CA LEU A 392 -25.61 0.62 21.09
C LEU A 392 -25.00 -0.12 19.89
N HIS A 393 -25.28 0.28 18.65
CA HIS A 393 -24.74 -0.41 17.47
C HIS A 393 -23.45 0.25 17.00
N GLN A 394 -22.33 -0.44 17.18
CA GLN A 394 -21.05 -0.01 16.62
C GLN A 394 -20.93 -0.56 15.19
N GLU A 395 -20.78 0.33 14.20
CA GLU A 395 -20.56 -0.05 12.80
C GLU A 395 -19.31 -0.96 12.73
N THR A 396 -19.46 -2.14 12.13
CA THR A 396 -18.33 -3.06 11.90
C THR A 396 -17.53 -2.69 10.66
N ASN A 397 -16.28 -3.13 10.56
CA ASN A 397 -15.47 -2.93 9.34
C ASN A 397 -16.15 -3.53 8.10
N GLN A 398 -16.86 -4.65 8.26
CA GLN A 398 -17.64 -5.26 7.19
C GLN A 398 -18.76 -4.34 6.69
N GLU A 399 -19.54 -3.73 7.60
CA GLU A 399 -20.62 -2.80 7.27
C GLU A 399 -20.06 -1.54 6.60
N ALA A 400 -18.98 -0.98 7.15
CA ALA A 400 -18.29 0.16 6.59
C ALA A 400 -17.76 -0.13 5.16
N LEU A 401 -17.18 -1.31 4.91
CA LEU A 401 -16.71 -1.72 3.58
C LEU A 401 -17.87 -1.93 2.59
N ILE A 402 -19.02 -2.45 3.03
CA ILE A 402 -20.22 -2.55 2.18
C ILE A 402 -20.70 -1.14 1.79
N ARG A 403 -20.71 -0.20 2.74
CA ARG A 403 -21.03 1.21 2.48
C ARG A 403 -20.01 1.83 1.52
N PHE A 404 -18.73 1.57 1.71
CA PHE A 404 -17.64 1.99 0.83
C PHE A 404 -17.82 1.46 -0.61
N ALA A 405 -18.16 0.18 -0.76
CA ALA A 405 -18.43 -0.45 -2.06
C ALA A 405 -19.60 0.22 -2.80
N LYS A 406 -20.67 0.59 -2.08
CA LYS A 406 -21.81 1.34 -2.67
C LYS A 406 -21.38 2.72 -3.16
N LEU A 407 -20.56 3.44 -2.41
CA LEU A 407 -20.03 4.76 -2.81
C LEU A 407 -19.17 4.64 -4.07
N LEU A 408 -18.25 3.67 -4.10
CA LEU A 408 -17.39 3.38 -5.25
C LEU A 408 -18.20 3.00 -6.50
N SER A 409 -19.17 2.07 -6.36
CA SER A 409 -20.06 1.64 -7.46
C SER A 409 -20.89 2.80 -8.02
N SER A 410 -21.47 3.61 -7.13
CA SER A 410 -22.29 4.77 -7.54
C SER A 410 -21.47 5.78 -8.33
N GLU A 411 -20.27 6.13 -7.86
CA GLU A 411 -19.38 7.04 -8.58
C GLU A 411 -18.96 6.45 -9.93
N ARG A 412 -18.60 5.17 -10.00
CA ARG A 412 -18.25 4.51 -11.27
C ARG A 412 -19.40 4.57 -12.27
N LYS A 413 -20.62 4.22 -11.85
CA LYS A 413 -21.84 4.28 -12.68
C LYS A 413 -22.10 5.70 -13.18
N ASP A 414 -21.95 6.70 -12.31
CA ASP A 414 -22.09 8.11 -12.69
C ASP A 414 -21.07 8.55 -13.74
N ARG A 415 -19.79 8.14 -13.61
CA ARG A 415 -18.76 8.43 -14.62
C ARG A 415 -19.07 7.78 -15.96
N ILE A 416 -19.47 6.51 -15.96
CA ILE A 416 -19.85 5.78 -17.19
C ILE A 416 -21.05 6.47 -17.86
N ARG A 417 -22.07 6.85 -17.08
CA ARG A 417 -23.24 7.57 -17.60
C ARG A 417 -22.83 8.89 -18.25
N ARG A 418 -22.01 9.71 -17.57
CA ARG A 418 -21.51 10.98 -18.13
C ARG A 418 -20.70 10.79 -19.40
N LYS A 419 -19.87 9.73 -19.47
CA LYS A 419 -19.10 9.39 -20.68
C LYS A 419 -20.04 9.11 -21.86
N ASN A 420 -21.05 8.28 -21.65
CA ASN A 420 -22.00 7.89 -22.68
C ASN A 420 -22.85 9.10 -23.13
N SER A 421 -23.28 9.96 -22.19
CA SER A 421 -24.01 11.19 -22.52
C SER A 421 -23.15 12.21 -23.28
N GLY A 422 -21.87 12.35 -22.94
CA GLY A 422 -20.92 13.22 -23.65
C GLY A 422 -20.64 12.73 -25.07
N MET A 423 -20.54 11.41 -25.28
CA MET A 423 -20.44 10.83 -26.63
C MET A 423 -21.71 11.06 -27.45
N ALA A 424 -22.90 10.92 -26.86
CA ALA A 424 -24.17 11.17 -27.55
C ALA A 424 -24.34 12.63 -28.00
N ALA A 425 -23.88 13.60 -27.21
CA ALA A 425 -23.90 15.02 -27.57
C ALA A 425 -22.85 15.40 -28.65
N GLY A 426 -21.76 14.64 -28.77
CA GLY A 426 -20.76 14.82 -29.84
C GLY A 426 -21.32 14.45 -31.22
N PHE A 427 -22.15 13.42 -31.31
CA PHE A 427 -22.77 12.99 -32.57
C PHE A 427 -23.87 13.93 -33.09
N THR A 428 -24.46 14.77 -32.25
CA THR A 428 -25.46 15.76 -32.68
C THR A 428 -24.84 17.10 -33.13
N SER A 429 -23.54 17.31 -32.94
CA SER A 429 -22.85 18.58 -33.27
C SER A 429 -22.04 18.56 -34.58
N THR A 430 -22.06 17.47 -35.33
CA THR A 430 -21.37 17.34 -36.64
C THR A 430 -22.31 17.37 -37.84
N GLY A 431 -23.58 17.72 -37.64
CA GLY A 431 -24.55 17.93 -38.70
C GLY A 431 -25.21 19.29 -38.59
N LEU A 432 -24.51 20.33 -39.04
CA LEU A 432 -25.08 21.59 -39.54
C LEU A 432 -24.07 22.28 -40.47
#